data_AF-A0A238JRL9-F1
#
_entry.id   AF-A0A238JRL9-F1
#
_cell.length_a   1.000
_cell.length_b   1.000
_cell.length_c   1.000
_cell.angle_alpha   90.00
_cell.angle_beta   90.00
_cell.angle_gamma   90.00
#
_symmetry.space_group_name_H-M   'P 1'
#
loop_
_entity.id
_entity.type
_entity.pdbx_description
1 polymer ?
#
loop_
_entity_poly.entity_id
_entity_poly.type
_entity_poly.pdbx_seq_one_letter_code
_entity_poly.pdbx_strand_id
1 'polypeptide(L)'
;MTTIAGIAAGNPSFSILVAAIGFIDDQKGTDYLGVLSGTAGDPSATYTVFAPTNAAFGQLAADLGFAGDVTDTAAVTAFLTSLNEDPVETATLLETIVTYHVAAGTQGSSEIASAGSVTSLQGGVIDASELPTLGDLEPDLINPSLVQTDILADNGVVHVIDRVLLPIDLPGNDAPTITETVLAVSGASGFDENGGDFDILREALIAADLAGALNDPNADLTAFAPTDDAFIALSNSLGYEGSDEGGAFAYLVDALRLLNGGNDPIELLTTVLTYHVSGESLQASQVLASEEIETLQGGTIGVDAETLTLIDADPDVQDPSLIATDIQASNGVIHVLNGVLLPADLQQSDGSGAVDFVIGDDGREVIRTGRDNDLIDAKGGNDIVFAGSGDDLVLAGDGRDKVFGGKGDDTLNGEGGNDIIFGGRGNDEIAGGAGNDKLIGGSGSDSFVFEQGGGHDTVFGFRAGRDKIDLSAYGFTDYEEVEDAISGRFFKTKIDLGDTEISLFGVRASSLDEGDFIL
;
A
#
# COMPACT_ATOMS: atom_id res chain seq x y z
N MET A 1 48.07 14.84 22.36
CA MET A 1 47.18 13.80 22.89
C MET A 1 45.78 14.32 22.67
N THR A 2 45.02 13.63 21.84
CA THR A 2 43.67 14.02 21.41
C THR A 2 42.73 13.14 22.21
N THR A 3 42.28 13.64 23.35
CA THR A 3 41.32 12.94 24.22
C THR A 3 39.90 13.14 23.69
N ILE A 4 38.96 12.33 24.16
CA ILE A 4 37.54 12.43 23.75
C ILE A 4 37.00 13.86 23.96
N ALA A 5 37.23 14.44 25.14
CA ALA A 5 36.85 15.83 25.41
C ALA A 5 37.61 16.84 24.54
N GLY A 6 38.86 16.54 24.16
CA GLY A 6 39.65 17.37 23.23
C GLY A 6 39.10 17.36 21.80
N ILE A 7 38.52 16.25 21.36
CA ILE A 7 37.81 16.14 20.08
C ILE A 7 36.53 16.99 20.12
N ALA A 8 35.75 16.87 21.20
CA ALA A 8 34.51 17.64 21.38
C ALA A 8 34.77 19.15 21.49
N ALA A 9 35.71 19.58 22.35
CA ALA A 9 36.03 21.00 22.55
C ALA A 9 36.74 21.64 21.35
N GLY A 10 37.45 20.85 20.53
CA GLY A 10 38.13 21.31 19.32
C GLY A 10 37.24 21.41 18.09
N ASN A 11 36.02 20.87 18.14
CA ASN A 11 35.10 20.80 17.02
C ASN A 11 33.84 21.64 17.31
N PRO A 12 33.55 22.69 16.51
CA PRO A 12 32.40 23.56 16.75
C PRO A 12 31.06 22.82 16.68
N SER A 13 31.00 21.64 16.03
CA SER A 13 29.79 20.83 15.91
C SER A 13 29.34 20.16 17.22
N PHE A 14 30.11 20.23 18.31
CA PHE A 14 29.76 19.63 19.61
C PHE A 14 29.63 20.67 20.73
N SER A 15 29.50 21.95 20.40
CA SER A 15 29.43 23.02 21.41
C SER A 15 28.25 22.86 22.37
N ILE A 16 27.09 22.36 21.90
CA ILE A 16 25.93 22.12 22.75
C ILE A 16 26.20 20.96 23.72
N LEU A 17 26.78 19.85 23.23
CA LEU A 17 27.18 18.72 24.07
C LEU A 17 28.13 19.15 25.18
N VAL A 18 29.18 19.91 24.84
CA VAL A 18 30.16 20.41 25.83
C VAL A 18 29.50 21.33 26.85
N ALA A 19 28.57 22.19 26.41
CA ALA A 19 27.84 23.08 27.30
C ALA A 19 26.88 22.32 28.25
N ALA A 20 26.21 21.28 27.76
CA ALA A 20 25.33 20.44 28.57
C ALA A 20 26.13 19.70 29.66
N ILE A 21 27.29 19.14 29.33
CA ILE A 21 28.18 18.50 30.31
C ILE A 21 28.67 19.53 31.35
N GLY A 22 29.09 20.72 30.89
CA GLY A 22 29.51 21.79 31.80
C GLY A 22 28.40 22.24 32.75
N PHE A 23 27.15 22.31 32.28
CA PHE A 23 25.99 22.60 33.14
C PHE A 23 25.77 21.51 34.20
N ILE A 24 25.89 20.23 33.84
CA ILE A 24 25.79 19.12 34.79
C ILE A 24 26.89 19.21 35.86
N ASP A 25 28.14 19.43 35.42
CA ASP A 25 29.29 19.57 36.31
C ASP A 25 29.07 20.72 37.32
N ASP A 26 28.58 21.87 36.85
CA ASP A 26 28.28 23.04 37.70
C ASP A 26 27.13 22.81 38.68
N GLN A 27 26.02 22.18 38.26
CA GLN A 27 24.85 21.97 39.11
C GLN A 27 25.03 20.83 40.11
N LYS A 28 25.74 19.76 39.72
CA LYS A 28 25.90 18.54 40.55
C LYS A 28 27.25 18.43 41.25
N GLY A 29 28.21 19.30 40.94
CA GLY A 29 29.57 19.22 41.48
C GLY A 29 30.32 17.98 40.99
N THR A 30 30.02 17.55 39.76
CA THR A 30 30.70 16.45 39.07
C THR A 30 31.86 16.99 38.20
N ASP A 31 32.63 16.10 37.58
CA ASP A 31 33.74 16.48 36.68
C ASP A 31 33.81 15.52 35.49
N TYR A 32 32.69 15.40 34.77
CA TYR A 32 32.58 14.53 33.61
C TYR A 32 33.48 14.99 32.46
N LEU A 33 33.64 16.31 32.26
CA LEU A 33 34.63 16.83 31.32
C LEU A 33 36.06 16.43 31.72
N GLY A 34 36.38 16.42 33.02
CA GLY A 34 37.64 15.92 33.54
C GLY A 34 37.85 14.42 33.28
N VAL A 35 36.81 13.61 33.43
CA VAL A 35 36.86 12.16 33.14
C VAL A 35 37.08 11.91 31.64
N LEU A 36 36.30 12.56 30.76
CA LEU A 36 36.41 12.39 29.31
C LEU A 36 37.69 13.03 28.72
N SER A 37 38.35 13.92 29.46
CA SER A 37 39.67 14.46 29.10
C SER A 37 40.84 13.69 29.73
N GLY A 38 40.58 12.71 30.59
CA GLY A 38 41.59 11.95 31.33
C GLY A 38 42.31 12.76 32.41
N THR A 39 41.81 13.94 32.77
CA THR A 39 42.36 14.78 33.86
C THR A 39 41.74 14.48 35.22
N ALA A 40 40.64 13.73 35.25
CA ALA A 40 39.98 13.20 36.44
C ALA A 40 39.58 11.73 36.22
N GLY A 41 39.23 11.01 37.29
CA GLY A 41 38.87 9.59 37.21
C GLY A 41 40.05 8.62 37.11
N ASP A 42 39.79 7.41 36.61
CA ASP A 42 40.81 6.38 36.38
C ASP A 42 41.53 6.63 35.04
N PRO A 43 42.84 6.94 35.03
CA PRO A 43 43.59 7.24 33.82
C PRO A 43 43.79 6.02 32.89
N SER A 44 43.42 4.81 33.32
CA SER A 44 43.43 3.59 32.51
C SER A 44 42.07 3.24 31.93
N ALA A 45 41.00 3.94 32.33
CA ALA A 45 39.68 3.72 31.77
C ALA A 45 39.63 4.20 30.31
N THR A 46 38.99 3.39 29.47
CA THR A 46 38.70 3.73 28.08
C THR A 46 37.21 3.75 27.86
N TYR A 47 36.75 4.61 26.97
CA TYR A 47 35.33 4.82 26.72
C TYR A 47 34.98 4.76 25.22
N THR A 48 33.75 4.38 24.95
CA THR A 48 33.12 4.52 23.63
C THR A 48 32.05 5.58 23.78
N VAL A 49 32.11 6.64 22.97
CA VAL A 49 31.18 7.77 23.04
C VAL A 49 30.43 7.92 21.74
N PHE A 50 29.10 7.88 21.83
CA PHE A 50 28.21 8.30 20.76
C PHE A 50 27.98 9.81 20.92
N ALA A 51 28.57 10.62 20.05
CA ALA A 51 28.60 12.07 20.16
C ALA A 51 27.54 12.71 19.24
N PRO A 52 26.41 13.19 19.80
CA PRO A 52 25.41 13.93 19.04
C PRO A 52 25.95 15.30 18.63
N THR A 53 25.70 15.67 17.38
CA THR A 53 26.07 16.98 16.85
C THR A 53 25.16 18.10 17.36
N ASN A 54 25.52 19.36 17.12
CA ASN A 54 24.65 20.50 17.41
C ASN A 54 23.32 20.41 16.64
N ALA A 55 23.33 19.87 15.42
CA ALA A 55 22.11 19.66 14.64
C ALA A 55 21.20 18.62 15.31
N ALA A 56 21.79 17.56 15.90
CA ALA A 56 21.06 16.56 16.66
C ALA A 56 20.30 17.19 17.85
N PHE A 57 20.99 18.02 18.64
CA PHE A 57 20.35 18.75 19.74
C PHE A 57 19.35 19.80 19.28
N GLY A 58 19.60 20.44 18.13
CA GLY A 58 18.66 21.37 17.50
C GLY A 58 17.35 20.69 17.15
N GLN A 59 17.41 19.46 16.61
CA GLN A 59 16.22 18.66 16.38
C GLN A 59 15.53 18.29 17.69
N LEU A 60 16.26 17.70 18.65
CA LEU A 60 15.65 17.31 19.93
C LEU A 60 14.93 18.49 20.60
N ALA A 61 15.49 19.70 20.51
CA ALA A 61 14.83 20.88 21.03
C ALA A 61 13.52 21.19 20.28
N ALA A 62 13.52 21.10 18.94
CA ALA A 62 12.32 21.30 18.13
C ALA A 62 11.23 20.27 18.50
N ASP A 63 11.61 19.00 18.65
CA ASP A 63 10.72 17.90 19.02
C ASP A 63 10.10 18.15 20.41
N LEU A 64 10.88 18.71 21.34
CA LEU A 64 10.41 19.15 22.66
C LEU A 64 9.65 20.50 22.67
N GLY A 65 9.27 21.04 21.50
CA GLY A 65 8.45 22.24 21.38
C GLY A 65 9.21 23.58 21.38
N PHE A 66 10.52 23.58 21.08
CA PHE A 66 11.29 24.81 20.94
C PHE A 66 10.88 25.59 19.68
N ALA A 67 10.24 26.75 19.86
CA ALA A 67 9.80 27.61 18.77
C ALA A 67 10.87 28.58 18.22
N GLY A 68 12.13 28.42 18.62
CA GLY A 68 13.25 29.30 18.20
C GLY A 68 14.00 28.77 16.96
N ASP A 69 15.09 29.45 16.60
CA ASP A 69 15.99 28.98 15.53
C ASP A 69 16.85 27.81 16.05
N VAL A 70 16.58 26.61 15.53
CA VAL A 70 17.30 25.37 15.89
C VAL A 70 18.79 25.38 15.52
N THR A 71 19.21 26.31 14.65
CA THR A 71 20.62 26.48 14.28
C THR A 71 21.38 27.41 15.25
N ASP A 72 20.67 28.17 16.08
CA ASP A 72 21.27 28.99 17.14
C ASP A 72 21.62 28.13 18.36
N THR A 73 22.86 27.64 18.35
CA THR A 73 23.41 26.80 19.43
C THR A 73 23.27 27.40 20.83
N ALA A 74 23.29 28.74 20.98
CA ALA A 74 23.15 29.38 22.28
C ALA A 74 21.70 29.35 22.76
N ALA A 75 20.75 29.56 21.85
CA ALA A 75 19.33 29.50 22.15
C ALA A 75 18.87 28.06 22.47
N VAL A 76 19.33 27.08 21.69
CA VAL A 76 19.07 25.65 21.94
C VAL A 76 19.65 25.22 23.29
N THR A 77 20.90 25.60 23.60
CA THR A 77 21.52 25.28 24.90
C THR A 77 20.74 25.91 26.06
N ALA A 78 20.31 27.16 25.91
CA ALA A 78 19.52 27.84 26.94
C ALA A 78 18.17 27.12 27.17
N PHE A 79 17.51 26.68 26.10
CA PHE A 79 16.28 25.90 26.18
C PHE A 79 16.50 24.58 26.92
N LEU A 80 17.46 23.75 26.47
CA LEU A 80 17.74 22.43 27.07
C LEU A 80 18.18 22.49 28.54
N THR A 81 18.86 23.56 28.95
CA THR A 81 19.27 23.77 30.36
C THR A 81 18.18 24.40 31.23
N SER A 82 16.99 24.64 30.66
CA SER A 82 15.82 25.22 31.33
C SER A 82 14.55 24.36 31.23
N LEU A 83 14.68 23.08 30.85
CA LEU A 83 13.55 22.15 30.65
C LEU A 83 12.66 22.00 31.91
N ASN A 84 13.24 22.12 33.10
CA ASN A 84 12.49 22.12 34.36
C ASN A 84 12.70 23.44 35.12
N GLU A 85 11.71 23.82 35.94
CA GLU A 85 11.83 24.97 36.84
C GLU A 85 13.01 24.83 37.82
N ASP A 86 13.35 23.61 38.23
CA ASP A 86 14.52 23.30 39.03
C ASP A 86 15.74 22.93 38.14
N PRO A 87 16.83 23.74 38.15
CA PRO A 87 18.05 23.44 37.41
C PRO A 87 18.70 22.10 37.79
N VAL A 88 18.51 21.62 39.03
CA VAL A 88 19.08 20.34 39.50
C VAL A 88 18.32 19.15 38.90
N GLU A 89 17.01 19.27 38.71
CA GLU A 89 16.20 18.26 38.01
C GLU A 89 16.59 18.21 36.52
N THR A 90 16.73 19.37 35.88
CA THR A 90 17.23 19.45 34.49
C THR A 90 18.63 18.82 34.36
N ALA A 91 19.55 19.11 35.29
CA ALA A 91 20.87 18.50 35.30
C ALA A 91 20.81 16.98 35.52
N THR A 92 19.79 16.46 36.22
CA THR A 92 19.60 15.01 36.40
C THR A 92 19.14 14.32 35.13
N LEU A 93 18.21 14.93 34.40
CA LEU A 93 17.77 14.44 33.09
C LEU A 93 18.94 14.44 32.10
N LEU A 94 19.63 15.58 31.96
CA LEU A 94 20.78 15.71 31.05
C LEU A 94 21.92 14.76 31.43
N GLU A 95 22.19 14.54 32.73
CA GLU A 95 23.18 13.54 33.15
C GLU A 95 22.78 12.13 32.72
N THR A 96 21.50 11.77 32.84
CA THR A 96 20.99 10.46 32.40
C THR A 96 21.18 10.28 30.89
N ILE A 97 20.84 11.31 30.10
CA ILE A 97 21.03 11.30 28.64
C ILE A 97 22.52 11.22 28.29
N VAL A 98 23.37 12.09 28.85
CA VAL A 98 24.82 12.12 28.55
C VAL A 98 25.49 10.79 28.93
N THR A 99 25.14 10.20 30.07
CA THR A 99 25.72 8.92 30.50
C THR A 99 25.19 7.72 29.72
N TYR A 100 24.03 7.84 29.08
CA TYR A 100 23.52 6.86 28.12
C TYR A 100 24.36 6.80 26.84
N HIS A 101 24.89 7.94 26.39
CA HIS A 101 25.75 8.04 25.21
C HIS A 101 27.18 7.49 25.41
N VAL A 102 27.54 7.07 26.62
CA VAL A 102 28.90 6.62 26.95
C VAL A 102 28.85 5.16 27.37
N ALA A 103 29.71 4.33 26.79
CA ALA A 103 29.91 2.94 27.18
C ALA A 103 31.34 2.69 27.66
N ALA A 104 31.51 1.69 28.53
CA ALA A 104 32.82 1.28 29.01
C ALA A 104 33.58 0.48 27.94
N GLY A 105 34.89 0.67 27.87
CA GLY A 105 35.76 0.02 26.89
C GLY A 105 35.86 0.80 25.58
N THR A 106 36.77 0.37 24.72
CA THR A 106 36.90 0.89 23.34
C THR A 106 36.25 -0.12 22.41
N GLN A 107 35.16 0.26 21.77
CA GLN A 107 34.40 -0.59 20.86
C GLN A 107 34.30 0.10 19.50
N GLY A 108 34.95 -0.47 18.49
CA GLY A 108 34.85 0.01 17.11
C GLY A 108 33.51 -0.36 16.47
N SER A 109 33.17 0.28 15.36
CA SER A 109 31.91 0.05 14.64
C SER A 109 31.68 -1.42 14.27
N SER A 110 32.73 -2.12 13.82
CA SER A 110 32.67 -3.55 13.50
C SER A 110 32.44 -4.47 14.72
N GLU A 111 32.92 -4.07 15.90
CA GLU A 111 32.72 -4.81 17.15
C GLU A 111 31.29 -4.62 17.65
N ILE A 112 30.78 -3.39 17.55
CA ILE A 112 29.39 -3.04 17.86
C ILE A 112 28.43 -3.82 16.93
N ALA A 113 28.66 -3.79 15.62
CA ALA A 113 27.88 -4.55 14.63
C ALA A 113 27.84 -6.05 14.95
N SER A 114 28.97 -6.61 15.41
CA SER A 114 29.08 -8.03 15.75
C SER A 114 28.39 -8.37 17.08
N ALA A 115 28.34 -7.42 18.02
CA ALA A 115 27.70 -7.59 19.32
C ALA A 115 26.18 -7.38 19.26
N GLY A 116 25.70 -6.59 18.31
CA GLY A 116 24.29 -6.26 18.11
C GLY A 116 23.69 -5.35 19.19
N SER A 117 24.45 -4.97 20.22
CA SER A 117 24.01 -4.06 21.28
C SER A 117 25.18 -3.49 22.06
N VAL A 118 24.96 -2.35 22.73
CA VAL A 118 25.95 -1.70 23.60
C VAL A 118 25.32 -1.32 24.94
N THR A 119 25.94 -1.75 26.05
CA THR A 119 25.52 -1.32 27.38
C THR A 119 26.17 0.01 27.76
N SER A 120 25.34 1.02 28.04
CA SER A 120 25.78 2.35 28.48
C SER A 120 26.27 2.36 29.93
N LEU A 121 26.95 3.44 30.33
CA LEU A 121 27.34 3.69 31.72
C LEU A 121 26.14 3.96 32.62
N GLN A 122 25.06 4.49 32.06
CA GLN A 122 23.78 4.68 32.74
C GLN A 122 23.11 3.32 33.07
N GLY A 123 23.46 2.25 32.35
CA GLY A 123 23.00 0.88 32.55
C GLY A 123 21.94 0.42 31.55
N GLY A 124 21.41 1.31 30.72
CA GLY A 124 20.53 0.97 29.59
C GLY A 124 21.29 0.36 28.41
N VAL A 125 20.55 -0.27 27.51
CA VAL A 125 21.06 -0.98 26.33
C VAL A 125 20.68 -0.19 25.08
N ILE A 126 21.69 0.18 24.29
CA ILE A 126 21.53 0.72 22.95
C ILE A 126 21.46 -0.47 22.00
N ASP A 127 20.40 -0.59 21.22
CA ASP A 127 20.31 -1.60 20.16
C ASP A 127 21.20 -1.17 19.00
N ALA A 128 22.03 -2.10 18.52
CA ALA A 128 22.91 -1.86 17.38
C ALA A 128 22.89 -3.06 16.42
N SER A 129 21.80 -3.82 16.41
CA SER A 129 21.57 -4.94 15.49
C SER A 129 21.40 -4.45 14.04
N GLU A 130 20.94 -3.21 13.86
CA GLU A 130 20.63 -2.59 12.56
C GLU A 130 21.56 -1.43 12.17
N LEU A 131 22.86 -1.52 12.49
CA LEU A 131 23.80 -0.46 12.11
C LEU A 131 23.69 -0.11 10.60
N PRO A 132 23.67 1.20 10.24
CA PRO A 132 24.14 2.33 11.05
C PRO A 132 23.13 2.91 12.05
N THR A 133 21.87 2.44 12.05
CA THR A 133 20.84 2.89 12.99
C THR A 133 21.09 2.30 14.38
N LEU A 134 20.83 3.10 15.40
CA LEU A 134 20.92 2.75 16.81
C LEU A 134 19.53 2.87 17.43
N GLY A 135 19.03 1.80 18.03
CA GLY A 135 17.77 1.82 18.77
C GLY A 135 17.98 2.35 20.19
N ASP A 136 17.07 3.19 20.65
CA ASP A 136 17.02 3.65 22.04
C ASP A 136 15.67 3.35 22.72
N LEU A 137 15.35 4.06 23.80
CA LEU A 137 14.14 3.83 24.59
C LEU A 137 13.07 4.90 24.36
N GLU A 138 13.23 5.75 23.35
CA GLU A 138 12.25 6.74 22.90
C GLU A 138 11.60 6.24 21.59
N PRO A 139 10.40 5.65 21.65
CA PRO A 139 9.73 5.14 20.46
C PRO A 139 9.18 6.25 19.55
N ASP A 140 8.91 7.44 20.10
CA ASP A 140 8.23 8.53 19.39
C ASP A 140 9.16 9.38 18.51
N LEU A 141 10.49 9.19 18.61
CA LEU A 141 11.47 9.94 17.85
C LEU A 141 12.30 9.04 16.94
N ILE A 142 12.76 9.63 15.84
CA ILE A 142 13.64 8.98 14.88
C ILE A 142 14.92 8.48 15.58
N ASN A 143 15.12 7.16 15.53
CA ASN A 143 16.30 6.48 16.04
C ASN A 143 17.60 7.10 15.49
N PRO A 144 18.62 7.36 16.33
CA PRO A 144 19.88 7.92 15.89
C PRO A 144 20.68 7.02 14.95
N SER A 145 21.38 7.63 13.99
CA SER A 145 22.26 6.91 13.06
C SER A 145 23.72 7.33 13.20
N LEU A 146 24.63 6.38 12.97
CA LEU A 146 26.07 6.62 12.92
C LEU A 146 26.46 7.37 11.64
N VAL A 147 26.82 8.65 11.77
CA VAL A 147 27.25 9.52 10.66
C VAL A 147 28.75 9.42 10.40
N GLN A 148 29.53 9.22 11.46
CA GLN A 148 30.98 9.07 11.37
C GLN A 148 31.46 8.12 12.46
N THR A 149 32.16 7.06 12.07
CA THR A 149 32.60 6.02 13.00
C THR A 149 34.10 6.02 13.25
N ASP A 150 34.50 5.36 14.33
CA ASP A 150 35.90 4.98 14.63
C ASP A 150 36.87 6.18 14.76
N ILE A 151 36.42 7.30 15.32
CA ILE A 151 37.30 8.44 15.61
C ILE A 151 38.14 8.12 16.84
N LEU A 152 39.40 7.76 16.61
CA LEU A 152 40.32 7.36 17.68
C LEU A 152 40.69 8.52 18.61
N ALA A 153 40.59 8.27 19.91
CA ALA A 153 41.07 9.13 20.98
C ALA A 153 42.07 8.37 21.87
N ASP A 154 42.92 9.09 22.59
CA ASP A 154 43.90 8.44 23.48
C ASP A 154 43.26 7.69 24.66
N ASN A 155 42.01 8.04 25.01
CA ASN A 155 41.21 7.41 26.06
C ASN A 155 39.95 6.70 25.53
N GLY A 156 39.94 6.29 24.25
CA GLY A 156 38.85 5.50 23.69
C GLY A 156 38.52 5.79 22.23
N VAL A 157 37.24 5.74 21.88
CA VAL A 157 36.74 5.97 20.52
C VAL A 157 35.46 6.81 20.54
N VAL A 158 35.29 7.66 19.53
CA VAL A 158 34.10 8.49 19.33
C VAL A 158 33.42 8.08 18.02
N HIS A 159 32.11 7.86 18.09
CA HIS A 159 31.23 7.72 16.94
C HIS A 159 30.27 8.91 16.93
N VAL A 160 30.09 9.58 15.81
CA VAL A 160 29.21 10.75 15.68
C VAL A 160 27.83 10.28 15.26
N ILE A 161 26.79 10.81 15.93
CA ILE A 161 25.39 10.53 15.65
C ILE A 161 24.64 11.81 15.24
N ASP A 162 23.61 11.65 14.41
CA ASP A 162 22.77 12.73 13.88
C ASP A 162 21.56 13.08 14.75
N ARG A 163 21.17 12.21 15.68
CA ARG A 163 20.13 12.42 16.71
C ARG A 163 20.69 12.14 18.10
N VAL A 164 19.94 12.49 19.14
CA VAL A 164 20.33 12.27 20.54
C VAL A 164 19.75 10.94 20.99
N LEU A 165 20.56 10.04 21.56
CA LEU A 165 20.08 8.79 22.16
C LEU A 165 19.35 9.07 23.47
N LEU A 166 18.12 8.61 23.60
CA LEU A 166 17.27 8.85 24.76
C LEU A 166 17.11 7.57 25.61
N PRO A 167 17.46 7.64 26.92
CA PRO A 167 17.40 6.49 27.82
C PRO A 167 16.01 6.22 28.41
N ILE A 168 15.04 7.09 28.10
CA ILE A 168 13.67 7.06 28.57
C ILE A 168 12.78 7.66 27.49
N ASP A 169 11.54 7.21 27.47
CA ASP A 169 10.41 7.88 26.84
C ASP A 169 10.15 9.24 27.54
N LEU A 170 10.23 10.34 26.79
CA LEU A 170 10.07 11.71 27.26
C LEU A 170 8.57 12.07 27.35
N PRO A 171 8.05 12.35 28.56
CA PRO A 171 6.62 12.54 28.75
C PRO A 171 6.09 13.80 28.04
N GLY A 172 4.97 13.64 27.31
CA GLY A 172 4.29 14.74 26.63
C GLY A 172 4.82 15.03 25.22
N ASN A 173 5.67 14.14 24.70
CA ASN A 173 6.07 14.02 23.30
C ASN A 173 5.26 12.92 22.57
N ASP A 174 4.45 12.13 23.31
CA ASP A 174 3.79 10.92 22.81
C ASP A 174 3.13 11.17 21.44
N ALA A 175 3.71 10.57 20.39
CA ALA A 175 3.20 10.73 19.05
C ALA A 175 1.86 10.00 18.95
N PRO A 176 0.89 10.52 18.16
CA PRO A 176 -0.30 9.75 17.84
C PRO A 176 0.10 8.39 17.24
N THR A 177 -0.68 7.34 17.51
CA THR A 177 -0.50 6.05 16.81
C THR A 177 -0.71 6.22 15.31
N ILE A 178 -0.28 5.27 14.48
CA ILE A 178 -0.49 5.29 13.02
C ILE A 178 -1.96 5.52 12.70
N THR A 179 -2.83 4.75 13.36
CA THR A 179 -4.29 4.90 13.24
C THR A 179 -4.73 6.31 13.64
N GLU A 180 -4.23 6.88 14.73
CA GLU A 180 -4.62 8.24 15.12
C GLU A 180 -4.08 9.30 14.16
N THR A 181 -2.86 9.17 13.63
CA THR A 181 -2.30 10.09 12.63
C THR A 181 -3.11 10.07 11.34
N VAL A 182 -3.57 8.88 10.90
CA VAL A 182 -4.36 8.72 9.67
C VAL A 182 -5.86 9.01 9.89
N LEU A 183 -6.43 8.65 11.05
CA LEU A 183 -7.87 8.79 11.35
C LEU A 183 -8.25 10.12 12.01
N ALA A 184 -7.31 10.82 12.64
CA ALA A 184 -7.59 12.02 13.42
C ALA A 184 -6.62 13.16 13.08
N VAL A 185 -7.13 14.21 12.44
CA VAL A 185 -6.63 15.54 12.78
C VAL A 185 -7.78 16.50 13.07
N SER A 186 -7.87 16.86 14.35
CA SER A 186 -8.12 18.25 14.70
C SER A 186 -6.98 18.68 15.62
N GLY A 187 -5.92 19.26 15.04
CA GLY A 187 -4.92 20.02 15.81
C GLY A 187 -3.49 19.48 15.95
N ALA A 188 -3.02 18.51 15.16
CA ALA A 188 -1.59 18.19 15.06
C ALA A 188 -0.96 19.05 13.95
N SER A 189 0.05 19.87 14.30
CA SER A 189 0.76 20.72 13.34
C SER A 189 1.72 19.89 12.49
N GLY A 190 1.21 19.44 11.35
CA GLY A 190 1.92 18.69 10.32
C GLY A 190 0.91 17.79 9.62
N PHE A 191 0.50 18.14 8.41
CA PHE A 191 -0.56 17.49 7.60
C PHE A 191 -2.02 17.84 7.94
N ASP A 192 -2.26 18.97 8.61
CA ASP A 192 -3.60 19.59 8.70
C ASP A 192 -3.44 21.12 8.72
N GLU A 193 -3.48 21.71 7.53
CA GLU A 193 -4.25 22.95 7.36
C GLU A 193 -5.46 22.76 6.42
N ASN A 194 -5.70 21.53 5.91
CA ASN A 194 -6.88 21.12 5.14
C ASN A 194 -7.06 19.58 5.21
N GLY A 195 -7.37 18.99 6.37
CA GLY A 195 -7.50 17.53 6.55
C GLY A 195 -8.52 16.83 5.63
N GLY A 196 -8.05 16.38 4.47
CA GLY A 196 -8.78 15.62 3.44
C GLY A 196 -7.83 15.00 2.40
N ASP A 197 -6.65 14.54 2.84
CA ASP A 197 -5.67 13.86 1.97
C ASP A 197 -5.67 12.33 2.19
N PHE A 198 -6.40 11.81 3.18
CA PHE A 198 -6.48 10.38 3.53
C PHE A 198 -7.91 9.91 3.87
N ASP A 199 -8.94 10.64 3.44
CA ASP A 199 -10.33 10.32 3.74
C ASP A 199 -10.73 8.94 3.17
N ILE A 200 -10.28 8.60 1.97
CA ILE A 200 -10.52 7.29 1.34
C ILE A 200 -9.80 6.19 2.10
N LEU A 201 -8.53 6.39 2.46
CA LEU A 201 -7.76 5.42 3.25
C LEU A 201 -8.43 5.15 4.60
N ARG A 202 -8.91 6.19 5.27
CA ARG A 202 -9.68 6.08 6.51
C ARG A 202 -10.93 5.23 6.30
N GLU A 203 -11.73 5.55 5.28
CA GLU A 203 -12.97 4.81 5.01
C GLU A 203 -12.69 3.33 4.71
N ALA A 204 -11.64 3.04 3.96
CA ALA A 204 -11.18 1.69 3.68
C ALA A 204 -10.78 0.93 4.96
N LEU A 205 -9.98 1.55 5.85
CA LEU A 205 -9.56 0.95 7.13
C LEU A 205 -10.74 0.65 8.06
N ILE A 206 -11.75 1.53 8.09
CA ILE A 206 -12.98 1.33 8.86
C ILE A 206 -13.82 0.21 8.26
N ALA A 207 -13.97 0.17 6.93
CA ALA A 207 -14.74 -0.85 6.23
C ALA A 207 -14.13 -2.26 6.41
N ALA A 208 -12.79 -2.35 6.47
CA ALA A 208 -12.05 -3.59 6.66
C ALA A 208 -11.86 -4.00 8.14
N ASP A 209 -12.39 -3.23 9.10
CA ASP A 209 -12.20 -3.43 10.56
C ASP A 209 -10.71 -3.50 11.00
N LEU A 210 -9.83 -2.77 10.30
CA LEU A 210 -8.38 -2.77 10.56
C LEU A 210 -7.93 -1.64 11.48
N ALA A 211 -8.75 -0.62 11.67
CA ALA A 211 -8.42 0.54 12.51
C ALA A 211 -7.93 0.15 13.92
N GLY A 212 -8.59 -0.84 14.54
CA GLY A 212 -8.19 -1.32 15.87
C GLY A 212 -6.89 -2.11 15.88
N ALA A 213 -6.58 -2.85 14.81
CA ALA A 213 -5.37 -3.65 14.69
C ALA A 213 -4.12 -2.77 14.52
N LEU A 214 -4.25 -1.67 13.77
CA LEU A 214 -3.17 -0.70 13.53
C LEU A 214 -2.98 0.32 14.68
N ASN A 215 -3.83 0.27 15.71
CA ASN A 215 -3.78 1.17 16.87
C ASN A 215 -3.10 0.52 18.10
N ASP A 216 -2.49 -0.65 17.96
CA ASP A 216 -1.75 -1.27 19.08
C ASP A 216 -0.48 -0.46 19.36
N PRO A 217 -0.35 0.18 20.55
CA PRO A 217 0.83 1.00 20.88
C PRO A 217 2.10 0.18 21.11
N ASN A 218 2.00 -1.16 21.17
CA ASN A 218 3.17 -2.04 21.31
C ASN A 218 3.59 -2.66 19.97
N ALA A 219 2.86 -2.36 18.89
CA ALA A 219 3.28 -2.77 17.56
C ALA A 219 4.43 -1.88 17.07
N ASP A 220 5.26 -2.45 16.21
CA ASP A 220 6.34 -1.73 15.54
C ASP A 220 6.12 -1.89 14.04
N LEU A 221 5.54 -0.87 13.41
CA LEU A 221 4.99 -0.99 12.06
C LEU A 221 5.55 0.07 11.12
N THR A 222 5.52 -0.23 9.82
CA THR A 222 5.64 0.81 8.79
C THR A 222 4.34 0.84 8.00
N ALA A 223 3.67 1.99 7.97
CA ALA A 223 2.49 2.20 7.14
C ALA A 223 2.86 3.01 5.89
N PHE A 224 2.63 2.42 4.72
CA PHE A 224 2.69 3.11 3.44
C PHE A 224 1.30 3.66 3.13
N ALA A 225 1.05 4.93 3.41
CA ALA A 225 -0.27 5.56 3.31
C ALA A 225 -0.46 6.25 1.95
N PRO A 226 -1.30 5.72 1.05
CA PRO A 226 -1.66 6.41 -0.19
C PRO A 226 -2.54 7.62 0.11
N THR A 227 -2.36 8.69 -0.65
CA THR A 227 -3.24 9.86 -0.58
C THR A 227 -4.58 9.63 -1.28
N ASP A 228 -5.55 10.51 -1.06
CA ASP A 228 -6.84 10.47 -1.77
C ASP A 228 -6.67 10.64 -3.29
N ASP A 229 -5.74 11.51 -3.71
CA ASP A 229 -5.34 11.64 -5.12
C ASP A 229 -4.79 10.32 -5.69
N ALA A 230 -4.10 9.52 -4.88
CA ALA A 230 -3.59 8.21 -5.30
C ALA A 230 -4.72 7.22 -5.56
N PHE A 231 -5.72 7.16 -4.68
CA PHE A 231 -6.90 6.32 -4.88
C PHE A 231 -7.73 6.78 -6.08
N ILE A 232 -7.93 8.10 -6.24
CA ILE A 232 -8.63 8.66 -7.41
C ILE A 232 -7.87 8.33 -8.70
N ALA A 233 -6.53 8.43 -8.70
CA ALA A 233 -5.71 8.07 -9.85
C ALA A 233 -5.86 6.59 -10.22
N LEU A 234 -5.88 5.68 -9.23
CA LEU A 234 -6.17 4.26 -9.46
C LEU A 234 -7.59 4.06 -10.00
N SER A 235 -8.61 4.69 -9.41
CA SER A 235 -9.98 4.58 -9.94
C SER A 235 -10.05 5.05 -11.39
N ASN A 236 -9.36 6.14 -11.74
CA ASN A 236 -9.34 6.68 -13.10
C ASN A 236 -8.62 5.75 -14.09
N SER A 237 -7.53 5.09 -13.68
CA SER A 237 -6.87 4.09 -14.54
C SER A 237 -7.78 2.88 -14.79
N LEU A 238 -8.65 2.57 -13.83
CA LEU A 238 -9.64 1.50 -13.92
C LEU A 238 -10.93 1.92 -14.65
N GLY A 239 -11.08 3.18 -15.07
CA GLY A 239 -12.20 3.66 -15.91
C GLY A 239 -13.15 4.67 -15.25
N TYR A 240 -12.92 5.07 -14.01
CA TYR A 240 -13.70 6.13 -13.37
C TYR A 240 -13.45 7.50 -14.06
N GLU A 241 -14.50 8.22 -14.45
CA GLU A 241 -14.37 9.57 -15.03
C GLU A 241 -14.57 10.72 -14.02
N GLY A 242 -14.82 10.39 -12.75
CA GLY A 242 -15.08 11.37 -11.69
C GLY A 242 -13.82 11.92 -11.03
N SER A 243 -14.01 12.71 -9.98
CA SER A 243 -12.91 13.32 -9.20
C SER A 243 -13.21 13.48 -7.72
N ASP A 244 -14.41 13.11 -7.27
CA ASP A 244 -14.73 13.11 -5.84
C ASP A 244 -14.31 11.80 -5.18
N GLU A 245 -13.86 11.92 -3.94
CA GLU A 245 -13.36 10.82 -3.10
C GLU A 245 -14.40 9.72 -2.90
N GLY A 246 -15.64 10.10 -2.58
CA GLY A 246 -16.71 9.15 -2.30
C GLY A 246 -17.08 8.29 -3.51
N GLY A 247 -17.13 8.89 -4.70
CA GLY A 247 -17.32 8.17 -5.96
C GLY A 247 -16.13 7.27 -6.29
N ALA A 248 -14.89 7.75 -6.11
CA ALA A 248 -13.69 6.95 -6.34
C ALA A 248 -13.63 5.73 -5.42
N PHE A 249 -13.93 5.89 -4.13
CA PHE A 249 -13.97 4.78 -3.17
C PHE A 249 -15.08 3.79 -3.50
N ALA A 250 -16.30 4.26 -3.80
CA ALA A 250 -17.40 3.39 -4.19
C ALA A 250 -17.05 2.55 -5.43
N TYR A 251 -16.40 3.17 -6.41
CA TYR A 251 -15.93 2.51 -7.62
C TYR A 251 -14.90 1.41 -7.33
N LEU A 252 -13.91 1.66 -6.46
CA LEU A 252 -12.93 0.65 -6.06
C LEU A 252 -13.58 -0.51 -5.29
N VAL A 253 -14.58 -0.24 -4.45
CA VAL A 253 -15.31 -1.30 -3.74
C VAL A 253 -16.09 -2.17 -4.73
N ASP A 254 -16.70 -1.58 -5.75
CA ASP A 254 -17.36 -2.35 -6.83
C ASP A 254 -16.34 -3.14 -7.66
N ALA A 255 -15.16 -2.59 -7.89
CA ALA A 255 -14.06 -3.31 -8.55
C ALA A 255 -13.65 -4.57 -7.77
N LEU A 256 -13.43 -4.44 -6.47
CA LEU A 256 -13.11 -5.57 -5.60
C LEU A 256 -14.23 -6.61 -5.54
N ARG A 257 -15.51 -6.19 -5.61
CA ARG A 257 -16.64 -7.13 -5.71
C ARG A 257 -16.57 -7.93 -7.00
N LEU A 258 -16.33 -7.26 -8.11
CA LEU A 258 -16.27 -7.91 -9.42
C LEU A 258 -15.10 -8.91 -9.49
N LEU A 259 -13.92 -8.51 -9.02
CA LEU A 259 -12.74 -9.39 -8.89
C LEU A 259 -13.01 -10.60 -7.98
N ASN A 260 -13.86 -10.44 -6.94
CA ASN A 260 -14.26 -11.53 -6.07
C ASN A 260 -15.47 -12.34 -6.59
N GLY A 261 -15.81 -12.23 -7.88
CA GLY A 261 -16.93 -12.95 -8.50
C GLY A 261 -18.31 -12.54 -7.93
N GLY A 262 -18.46 -11.27 -7.54
CA GLY A 262 -19.67 -10.71 -6.94
C GLY A 262 -19.81 -10.95 -5.43
N ASN A 263 -18.81 -11.56 -4.78
CA ASN A 263 -18.81 -11.76 -3.32
C ASN A 263 -18.42 -10.47 -2.56
N ASP A 264 -18.49 -10.54 -1.23
CA ASP A 264 -18.13 -9.44 -0.34
C ASP A 264 -16.69 -8.96 -0.62
N PRO A 265 -16.45 -7.65 -0.84
CA PRO A 265 -15.13 -7.13 -1.19
C PRO A 265 -14.18 -7.05 0.01
N ILE A 266 -14.67 -7.23 1.25
CA ILE A 266 -13.88 -7.01 2.46
C ILE A 266 -12.59 -7.85 2.48
N GLU A 267 -12.62 -9.11 2.02
CA GLU A 267 -11.43 -9.97 2.03
C GLU A 267 -10.30 -9.43 1.15
N LEU A 268 -10.63 -9.01 -0.07
CA LEU A 268 -9.66 -8.39 -0.98
C LEU A 268 -9.23 -7.01 -0.50
N LEU A 269 -10.15 -6.23 0.06
CA LEU A 269 -9.84 -4.93 0.65
C LEU A 269 -8.84 -5.06 1.81
N THR A 270 -9.07 -6.00 2.73
CA THR A 270 -8.14 -6.31 3.82
C THR A 270 -6.78 -6.75 3.28
N THR A 271 -6.76 -7.55 2.20
CA THR A 271 -5.53 -8.00 1.54
C THR A 271 -4.73 -6.82 1.00
N VAL A 272 -5.37 -5.90 0.27
CA VAL A 272 -4.72 -4.67 -0.24
C VAL A 272 -4.21 -3.80 0.91
N LEU A 273 -5.03 -3.55 1.94
CA LEU A 273 -4.65 -2.67 3.05
C LEU A 273 -3.52 -3.25 3.91
N THR A 274 -3.49 -4.56 4.13
CA THR A 274 -2.39 -5.21 4.88
C THR A 274 -1.12 -5.37 4.06
N TYR A 275 -1.20 -5.26 2.73
CA TYR A 275 -0.03 -5.15 1.85
C TYR A 275 0.67 -3.79 1.99
N HIS A 276 -0.05 -2.75 2.40
CA HIS A 276 0.52 -1.42 2.67
C HIS A 276 1.20 -1.31 4.05
N VAL A 277 1.32 -2.40 4.81
CA VAL A 277 1.87 -2.35 6.16
C VAL A 277 2.98 -3.38 6.31
N SER A 278 4.15 -2.94 6.78
CA SER A 278 5.24 -3.82 7.23
C SER A 278 5.15 -4.06 8.74
N GLY A 279 5.58 -5.24 9.18
CA GLY A 279 5.64 -5.64 10.58
C GLY A 279 6.87 -5.17 11.36
N GLU A 280 7.59 -4.19 10.81
CA GLU A 280 8.79 -3.56 11.41
C GLU A 280 8.72 -2.06 11.15
N SER A 281 9.32 -1.24 12.03
CA SER A 281 9.47 0.21 11.82
C SER A 281 10.72 0.52 10.99
N LEU A 282 10.49 0.93 9.75
CA LEU A 282 11.52 1.18 8.75
C LEU A 282 11.51 2.66 8.38
N GLN A 283 12.61 3.35 8.64
CA GLN A 283 12.84 4.69 8.12
C GLN A 283 13.03 4.65 6.60
N ALA A 284 12.85 5.77 5.90
CA ALA A 284 13.02 5.84 4.46
C ALA A 284 14.44 5.46 4.03
N SER A 285 15.45 5.77 4.84
CA SER A 285 16.81 5.31 4.55
C SER A 285 16.95 3.79 4.56
N GLN A 286 16.18 3.09 5.41
CA GLN A 286 16.14 1.62 5.49
C GLN A 286 15.28 1.06 4.35
N VAL A 287 14.08 1.62 4.13
CA VAL A 287 13.21 1.30 2.99
C VAL A 287 14.00 1.35 1.68
N LEU A 288 14.72 2.45 1.42
CA LEU A 288 15.51 2.66 0.20
C LEU A 288 16.81 1.86 0.16
N ALA A 289 17.27 1.30 1.28
CA ALA A 289 18.42 0.41 1.32
C ALA A 289 18.01 -1.06 1.12
N SER A 290 16.75 -1.39 1.38
CA SER A 290 16.18 -2.72 1.14
C SER A 290 15.98 -2.96 -0.36
N GLU A 291 16.17 -4.21 -0.79
CA GLU A 291 15.75 -4.63 -2.15
C GLU A 291 14.24 -4.95 -2.16
N GLU A 292 13.73 -5.52 -1.07
CA GLU A 292 12.34 -5.94 -0.87
C GLU A 292 11.92 -5.70 0.59
N ILE A 293 10.62 -5.46 0.80
CA ILE A 293 10.01 -5.23 2.12
C ILE A 293 8.89 -6.25 2.33
N GLU A 294 8.97 -7.05 3.40
CA GLU A 294 7.90 -7.98 3.77
C GLU A 294 6.70 -7.24 4.34
N THR A 295 5.50 -7.64 3.94
CA THR A 295 4.23 -7.03 4.34
C THR A 295 3.46 -7.91 5.33
N LEU A 296 2.52 -7.33 6.09
CA LEU A 296 1.65 -8.08 6.98
C LEU A 296 0.73 -9.06 6.23
N GLN A 297 0.47 -8.79 4.95
CA GLN A 297 -0.27 -9.71 4.07
C GLN A 297 0.55 -10.98 3.75
N GLY A 298 1.88 -10.92 3.83
CA GLY A 298 2.82 -12.01 3.56
C GLY A 298 3.53 -11.93 2.19
N GLY A 299 3.19 -10.95 1.35
CA GLY A 299 3.90 -10.60 0.12
C GLY A 299 5.05 -9.60 0.34
N THR A 300 5.78 -9.27 -0.72
CA THR A 300 6.93 -8.36 -0.69
C THR A 300 6.74 -7.18 -1.64
N ILE A 301 7.05 -5.98 -1.18
CA ILE A 301 7.15 -4.77 -2.02
C ILE A 301 8.58 -4.61 -2.48
N GLY A 302 8.83 -4.50 -3.78
CA GLY A 302 10.15 -4.19 -4.33
C GLY A 302 10.50 -2.72 -4.16
N VAL A 303 11.78 -2.36 -4.15
CA VAL A 303 12.22 -0.96 -3.99
C VAL A 303 13.22 -0.56 -5.06
N ASP A 304 12.94 0.54 -5.76
CA ASP A 304 13.92 1.23 -6.60
C ASP A 304 14.37 2.53 -5.92
N ALA A 305 15.54 2.44 -5.28
CA ALA A 305 16.17 3.53 -4.56
C ALA A 305 16.60 4.70 -5.45
N GLU A 306 16.83 4.49 -6.76
CA GLU A 306 17.24 5.57 -7.67
C GLU A 306 16.08 6.53 -7.96
N THR A 307 14.86 6.01 -7.98
CA THR A 307 13.64 6.74 -8.33
C THR A 307 12.71 7.00 -7.15
N LEU A 308 13.02 6.44 -5.96
CA LEU A 308 12.18 6.48 -4.76
C LEU A 308 10.81 5.81 -5.00
N THR A 309 10.78 4.79 -5.86
CA THR A 309 9.56 4.05 -6.20
C THR A 309 9.51 2.73 -5.44
N LEU A 310 8.29 2.36 -5.08
CA LEU A 310 7.94 1.06 -4.53
C LEU A 310 7.27 0.27 -5.63
N ILE A 311 7.82 -0.90 -5.93
CA ILE A 311 7.38 -1.78 -7.00
C ILE A 311 6.39 -2.78 -6.39
N ASP A 312 5.16 -2.80 -6.88
CA ASP A 312 4.16 -3.76 -6.42
C ASP A 312 4.07 -4.98 -7.35
N ALA A 313 3.00 -5.76 -7.23
CA ALA A 313 2.84 -7.00 -7.98
C ALA A 313 2.07 -6.81 -9.30
N ASP A 314 1.50 -5.63 -9.57
CA ASP A 314 0.71 -5.34 -10.76
C ASP A 314 1.54 -4.50 -11.76
N PRO A 315 1.94 -5.07 -12.91
CA PRO A 315 2.84 -4.40 -13.85
C PRO A 315 2.15 -3.33 -14.72
N ASP A 316 0.83 -3.21 -14.70
CA ASP A 316 0.07 -2.28 -15.54
C ASP A 316 -0.37 -1.02 -14.79
N VAL A 317 -0.45 -1.11 -13.46
CA VAL A 317 -0.61 0.06 -12.60
C VAL A 317 0.74 0.75 -12.37
N GLN A 318 0.72 2.08 -12.35
CA GLN A 318 1.95 2.85 -12.12
C GLN A 318 2.45 2.64 -10.68
N ASP A 319 3.67 2.14 -10.55
CA ASP A 319 4.37 2.00 -9.27
C ASP A 319 4.35 3.29 -8.44
N PRO A 320 3.93 3.23 -7.16
CA PRO A 320 3.92 4.38 -6.27
C PRO A 320 5.32 4.89 -5.93
N SER A 321 5.41 6.17 -5.58
CA SER A 321 6.61 6.84 -5.09
C SER A 321 6.40 7.40 -3.69
N LEU A 322 7.48 7.45 -2.91
CA LEU A 322 7.51 8.11 -1.61
C LEU A 322 7.48 9.64 -1.79
N ILE A 323 6.44 10.30 -1.28
CA ILE A 323 6.27 11.76 -1.40
C ILE A 323 6.46 12.50 -0.07
N ALA A 324 6.22 11.83 1.06
CA ALA A 324 6.63 12.27 2.38
C ALA A 324 7.08 11.05 3.18
N THR A 325 8.14 11.19 3.97
CA THR A 325 8.77 10.07 4.65
C THR A 325 8.98 10.34 6.13
N ASP A 326 9.18 9.27 6.88
CA ASP A 326 9.64 9.31 8.28
C ASP A 326 8.69 10.07 9.22
N ILE A 327 7.38 10.03 8.94
CA ILE A 327 6.37 10.60 9.83
C ILE A 327 6.25 9.64 11.02
N GLN A 328 6.66 10.11 12.20
CA GLN A 328 6.68 9.29 13.40
C GLN A 328 5.28 9.08 13.96
N ALA A 329 5.05 7.88 14.47
CA ALA A 329 3.88 7.50 15.24
C ALA A 329 4.33 6.67 16.44
N SER A 330 3.57 6.65 17.54
CA SER A 330 3.96 5.91 18.76
C SER A 330 4.10 4.40 18.58
N ASN A 331 3.58 3.86 17.48
CA ASN A 331 3.69 2.45 17.12
C ASN A 331 4.33 2.20 15.75
N GLY A 332 5.19 3.13 15.30
CA GLY A 332 6.00 2.95 14.11
C GLY A 332 6.19 4.19 13.24
N VAL A 333 6.30 4.00 11.93
CA VAL A 333 6.57 5.06 10.96
C VAL A 333 5.53 5.06 9.83
N ILE A 334 5.18 6.24 9.34
CA ILE A 334 4.32 6.42 8.17
C ILE A 334 5.15 7.02 7.04
N HIS A 335 5.01 6.44 5.85
CA HIS A 335 5.47 7.01 4.59
C HIS A 335 4.25 7.26 3.69
N VAL A 336 4.19 8.43 3.07
CA VAL A 336 3.08 8.81 2.20
C VAL A 336 3.40 8.47 0.75
N LEU A 337 2.43 7.85 0.07
CA LEU A 337 2.53 7.43 -1.32
C LEU A 337 1.62 8.25 -2.24
N ASN A 338 2.05 8.43 -3.49
CA ASN A 338 1.22 9.00 -4.57
C ASN A 338 0.53 7.93 -5.44
N GLY A 339 0.56 6.67 -5.03
CA GLY A 339 -0.10 5.54 -5.70
C GLY A 339 -0.50 4.49 -4.66
N VAL A 340 -1.33 3.53 -5.06
CA VAL A 340 -1.82 2.43 -4.24
C VAL A 340 -1.04 1.17 -4.62
N LEU A 341 -0.48 0.47 -3.62
CA LEU A 341 0.24 -0.79 -3.81
C LEU A 341 -0.73 -1.97 -3.98
N LEU A 342 -0.55 -2.77 -5.03
CA LEU A 342 -1.37 -3.95 -5.31
C LEU A 342 -0.62 -5.26 -4.99
N PRO A 343 -1.22 -6.18 -4.20
CA PRO A 343 -0.58 -7.40 -3.74
C PRO A 343 -0.49 -8.51 -4.79
N ALA A 344 -1.20 -8.35 -5.91
CA ALA A 344 -1.21 -9.27 -7.03
C ALA A 344 -1.59 -8.50 -8.29
N ASP A 345 -1.15 -9.04 -9.43
CA ASP A 345 -1.64 -8.69 -10.76
C ASP A 345 -3.17 -8.82 -10.81
N LEU A 346 -3.89 -7.73 -11.07
CA LEU A 346 -5.36 -7.69 -11.00
C LEU A 346 -6.01 -8.66 -11.99
N GLN A 347 -5.37 -8.89 -13.14
CA GLN A 347 -5.62 -9.95 -14.12
C GLN A 347 -4.28 -10.37 -14.72
N GLN A 348 -4.13 -11.59 -15.23
CA GLN A 348 -2.84 -11.99 -15.84
C GLN A 348 -2.49 -11.09 -17.03
N SER A 349 -1.42 -10.30 -16.89
CA SER A 349 -0.93 -9.41 -17.95
C SER A 349 0.57 -9.58 -18.26
N ASP A 350 0.99 -9.12 -19.45
CA ASP A 350 2.39 -9.07 -19.88
C ASP A 350 3.11 -7.75 -19.57
N GLY A 351 2.45 -6.82 -18.86
CA GLY A 351 2.98 -5.50 -18.47
C GLY A 351 3.06 -4.54 -19.66
N SER A 352 2.15 -4.68 -20.64
CA SER A 352 2.11 -3.82 -21.82
C SER A 352 1.45 -2.45 -21.57
N GLY A 353 0.96 -2.20 -20.35
CA GLY A 353 0.15 -1.03 -19.99
C GLY A 353 -1.24 -1.09 -20.62
N ALA A 354 -1.75 -2.29 -20.88
CA ALA A 354 -3.12 -2.50 -21.31
C ALA A 354 -4.04 -2.46 -20.08
N VAL A 355 -5.29 -2.05 -20.26
CA VAL A 355 -6.22 -1.89 -19.14
C VAL A 355 -6.97 -3.20 -18.97
N ASP A 356 -6.57 -4.01 -18.00
CA ASP A 356 -7.16 -5.35 -17.78
C ASP A 356 -8.47 -5.32 -16.98
N PHE A 357 -8.85 -4.13 -16.49
CA PHE A 357 -10.02 -3.96 -15.64
C PHE A 357 -10.71 -2.63 -15.94
N VAL A 358 -11.98 -2.69 -16.38
CA VAL A 358 -12.78 -1.51 -16.73
C VAL A 358 -14.17 -1.60 -16.13
N ILE A 359 -14.60 -0.57 -15.39
CA ILE A 359 -16.02 -0.38 -15.04
C ILE A 359 -16.55 0.92 -15.69
N GLY A 360 -17.61 0.83 -16.49
CA GLY A 360 -18.32 1.95 -17.09
C GLY A 360 -19.23 2.70 -16.10
N ASP A 361 -20.07 3.57 -16.63
CA ASP A 361 -21.12 4.29 -15.91
C ASP A 361 -22.51 4.05 -16.52
N ASP A 362 -23.54 4.84 -16.20
CA ASP A 362 -24.91 4.66 -16.75
C ASP A 362 -25.09 5.33 -18.14
N GLY A 363 -24.00 5.72 -18.78
CA GLY A 363 -23.91 6.67 -19.87
C GLY A 363 -24.02 6.05 -21.25
N ARG A 364 -23.12 6.45 -22.14
CA ARG A 364 -22.91 5.75 -23.40
C ARG A 364 -21.42 5.83 -23.71
N GLU A 365 -20.78 4.68 -23.67
CA GLU A 365 -19.35 4.52 -23.74
C GLU A 365 -18.90 3.79 -25.00
N VAL A 366 -17.61 3.94 -25.27
CA VAL A 366 -16.91 3.12 -26.24
C VAL A 366 -15.67 2.56 -25.57
N ILE A 367 -15.83 1.39 -24.96
CA ILE A 367 -14.78 0.69 -24.23
C ILE A 367 -13.90 -0.07 -25.23
N ARG A 368 -12.58 0.07 -25.07
CA ARG A 368 -11.59 -0.66 -25.86
C ARG A 368 -10.48 -1.12 -24.95
N THR A 369 -10.44 -2.41 -24.71
CA THR A 369 -9.29 -3.07 -24.13
C THR A 369 -8.48 -3.72 -25.26
N GLY A 370 -7.43 -4.46 -24.91
CA GLY A 370 -6.25 -4.59 -25.74
C GLY A 370 -5.83 -6.02 -26.00
N ARG A 371 -4.70 -6.35 -25.40
CA ARG A 371 -4.25 -7.73 -25.21
C ARG A 371 -4.54 -8.07 -23.75
N ASP A 372 -4.39 -9.35 -23.44
CA ASP A 372 -4.49 -9.88 -22.09
C ASP A 372 -5.95 -10.09 -21.68
N ASN A 373 -6.18 -10.76 -20.56
CA ASN A 373 -7.53 -11.14 -20.15
C ASN A 373 -8.19 -9.94 -19.48
N ASP A 374 -9.24 -9.42 -20.10
CA ASP A 374 -9.91 -8.22 -19.60
C ASP A 374 -11.16 -8.53 -18.78
N LEU A 375 -11.38 -7.78 -17.70
CA LEU A 375 -12.60 -7.77 -16.91
C LEU A 375 -13.35 -6.45 -17.11
N ILE A 376 -14.48 -6.50 -17.82
CA ILE A 376 -15.23 -5.33 -18.24
C ILE A 376 -16.66 -5.40 -17.67
N ASP A 377 -17.08 -4.36 -16.96
CA ASP A 377 -18.47 -4.13 -16.57
C ASP A 377 -18.90 -2.76 -17.10
N ALA A 378 -19.61 -2.73 -18.23
CA ALA A 378 -20.02 -1.51 -18.90
C ALA A 378 -21.18 -0.77 -18.22
N LYS A 379 -21.81 -1.35 -17.18
CA LYS A 379 -22.94 -0.75 -16.46
C LYS A 379 -24.09 -0.34 -17.41
N GLY A 380 -24.81 0.76 -17.13
CA GLY A 380 -25.96 1.14 -17.96
C GLY A 380 -25.52 1.89 -19.21
N GLY A 381 -26.29 1.85 -20.29
CA GLY A 381 -25.99 2.68 -21.44
C GLY A 381 -26.38 2.11 -22.79
N ASN A 382 -25.64 2.47 -23.84
CA ASN A 382 -25.82 1.90 -25.18
C ASN A 382 -24.43 1.77 -25.79
N ASP A 383 -23.70 0.84 -25.23
CA ASP A 383 -22.25 0.81 -25.22
C ASP A 383 -21.70 0.06 -26.41
N ILE A 384 -20.43 0.31 -26.67
CA ILE A 384 -19.68 -0.42 -27.68
C ILE A 384 -18.39 -0.90 -27.04
N VAL A 385 -18.32 -2.19 -26.75
CA VAL A 385 -17.19 -2.84 -26.09
C VAL A 385 -16.37 -3.62 -27.12
N PHE A 386 -15.07 -3.38 -27.14
CA PHE A 386 -14.10 -4.19 -27.88
C PHE A 386 -13.09 -4.76 -26.88
N ALA A 387 -13.20 -6.05 -26.56
CA ALA A 387 -12.36 -6.69 -25.54
C ALA A 387 -10.95 -7.03 -26.10
N GLY A 388 -10.90 -7.63 -27.30
CA GLY A 388 -9.69 -7.64 -28.12
C GLY A 388 -9.02 -9.01 -28.21
N SER A 389 -8.05 -9.31 -27.36
CA SER A 389 -7.35 -10.59 -27.39
C SER A 389 -6.95 -11.04 -25.99
N GLY A 390 -7.54 -12.12 -25.51
CA GLY A 390 -7.44 -12.63 -24.16
C GLY A 390 -8.68 -13.50 -23.92
N ASP A 391 -8.72 -14.22 -22.81
CA ASP A 391 -9.96 -14.87 -22.37
C ASP A 391 -10.75 -13.82 -21.54
N ASP A 392 -11.57 -13.03 -22.22
CA ASP A 392 -12.18 -11.82 -21.67
C ASP A 392 -13.52 -12.09 -20.95
N LEU A 393 -13.81 -11.40 -19.85
CA LEU A 393 -15.12 -11.38 -19.20
C LEU A 393 -15.79 -10.00 -19.40
N VAL A 394 -16.90 -9.97 -20.13
CA VAL A 394 -17.65 -8.74 -20.41
C VAL A 394 -19.07 -8.83 -19.89
N LEU A 395 -19.42 -7.93 -18.98
CA LEU A 395 -20.78 -7.58 -18.58
C LEU A 395 -21.15 -6.27 -19.28
N ALA A 396 -22.10 -6.31 -20.22
CA ALA A 396 -22.50 -5.14 -20.99
C ALA A 396 -23.52 -4.25 -20.27
N GLY A 397 -24.16 -4.77 -19.21
CA GLY A 397 -25.16 -4.09 -18.40
C GLY A 397 -26.45 -3.70 -19.11
N ASP A 398 -27.09 -2.64 -18.64
CA ASP A 398 -28.44 -2.26 -19.07
C ASP A 398 -28.39 -1.37 -20.32
N GLY A 399 -28.85 -1.83 -21.48
CA GLY A 399 -29.43 -0.96 -22.49
C GLY A 399 -29.44 -1.52 -23.90
N ARG A 400 -28.56 -1.04 -24.78
CA ARG A 400 -28.47 -1.63 -26.14
C ARG A 400 -27.05 -1.58 -26.63
N ASP A 401 -26.41 -2.70 -26.45
CA ASP A 401 -24.98 -2.78 -26.42
C ASP A 401 -24.46 -3.54 -27.63
N LYS A 402 -23.20 -3.28 -27.94
CA LYS A 402 -22.47 -3.97 -28.99
C LYS A 402 -21.16 -4.46 -28.43
N VAL A 403 -21.11 -5.76 -28.19
CA VAL A 403 -19.95 -6.42 -27.63
C VAL A 403 -19.20 -7.17 -28.72
N PHE A 404 -17.89 -6.97 -28.78
CA PHE A 404 -16.97 -7.72 -29.59
C PHE A 404 -15.91 -8.33 -28.66
N GLY A 405 -15.99 -9.64 -28.40
CA GLY A 405 -15.02 -10.39 -27.58
C GLY A 405 -13.65 -10.36 -28.22
N GLY A 406 -13.45 -11.12 -29.29
CA GLY A 406 -12.31 -10.94 -30.19
C GLY A 406 -11.54 -12.22 -30.41
N LYS A 407 -10.42 -12.43 -29.69
CA LYS A 407 -9.68 -13.68 -29.73
C LYS A 407 -9.45 -14.19 -28.32
N GLY A 408 -9.67 -15.48 -28.11
CA GLY A 408 -9.57 -16.13 -26.81
C GLY A 408 -10.91 -16.78 -26.50
N ASP A 409 -10.98 -17.52 -25.42
CA ASP A 409 -12.21 -18.18 -24.98
C ASP A 409 -12.96 -17.18 -24.08
N ASP A 410 -13.81 -16.34 -24.70
CA ASP A 410 -14.45 -15.18 -24.05
C ASP A 410 -15.74 -15.55 -23.31
N THR A 411 -16.07 -14.87 -22.21
CA THR A 411 -17.38 -14.90 -21.52
C THR A 411 -18.09 -13.57 -21.67
N LEU A 412 -19.18 -13.53 -22.45
CA LEU A 412 -19.85 -12.29 -22.85
C LEU A 412 -21.32 -12.31 -22.41
N ASN A 413 -21.73 -11.34 -21.59
CA ASN A 413 -23.10 -11.19 -21.12
C ASN A 413 -23.67 -9.82 -21.51
N GLY A 414 -24.77 -9.82 -22.26
CA GLY A 414 -25.51 -8.61 -22.66
C GLY A 414 -26.37 -8.01 -21.56
N GLU A 415 -26.64 -8.76 -20.48
CA GLU A 415 -27.48 -8.37 -19.35
C GLU A 415 -28.89 -7.87 -19.70
N GLY A 416 -29.15 -6.58 -19.82
CA GLY A 416 -30.51 -6.08 -20.00
C GLY A 416 -30.62 -5.22 -21.23
N GLY A 417 -31.30 -5.64 -22.31
CA GLY A 417 -31.25 -4.81 -23.50
C GLY A 417 -31.84 -5.38 -24.77
N ASN A 418 -31.25 -5.01 -25.91
CA ASN A 418 -31.52 -5.66 -27.20
C ASN A 418 -30.20 -5.67 -27.97
N ASP A 419 -29.34 -6.59 -27.58
CA ASP A 419 -27.90 -6.46 -27.71
C ASP A 419 -27.40 -7.14 -28.97
N ILE A 420 -26.16 -6.80 -29.35
CA ILE A 420 -25.48 -7.45 -30.46
C ILE A 420 -24.12 -7.92 -29.96
N ILE A 421 -23.98 -9.22 -29.77
CA ILE A 421 -22.78 -9.84 -29.20
C ILE A 421 -22.09 -10.68 -30.27
N PHE A 422 -20.79 -10.43 -30.43
CA PHE A 422 -19.88 -11.19 -31.29
C PHE A 422 -18.77 -11.79 -30.43
N GLY A 423 -18.75 -13.12 -30.26
CA GLY A 423 -17.69 -13.85 -29.56
C GLY A 423 -16.35 -13.70 -30.26
N GLY A 424 -16.27 -14.12 -31.52
CA GLY A 424 -15.07 -13.95 -32.34
C GLY A 424 -14.34 -15.27 -32.55
N ARG A 425 -13.10 -15.38 -32.06
CA ARG A 425 -12.27 -16.58 -32.23
C ARG A 425 -11.95 -17.19 -30.88
N GLY A 426 -12.30 -18.45 -30.70
CA GLY A 426 -12.10 -19.17 -29.46
C GLY A 426 -13.44 -19.74 -29.05
N ASN A 427 -13.46 -20.55 -28.00
CA ASN A 427 -14.67 -21.19 -27.49
C ASN A 427 -15.37 -20.20 -26.56
N ASP A 428 -16.30 -19.43 -27.12
CA ASP A 428 -16.92 -18.32 -26.41
C ASP A 428 -18.18 -18.79 -25.65
N GLU A 429 -18.40 -18.30 -24.44
CA GLU A 429 -19.68 -18.36 -23.72
C GLU A 429 -20.44 -17.04 -23.90
N ILE A 430 -21.68 -17.12 -24.39
CA ILE A 430 -22.44 -15.93 -24.79
C ILE A 430 -23.86 -15.99 -24.21
N ALA A 431 -24.17 -15.05 -23.33
CA ALA A 431 -25.51 -14.77 -22.83
C ALA A 431 -26.03 -13.46 -23.42
N GLY A 432 -27.20 -13.50 -24.06
CA GLY A 432 -27.87 -12.27 -24.52
C GLY A 432 -28.43 -11.44 -23.37
N GLY A 433 -28.88 -12.12 -22.32
CA GLY A 433 -29.58 -11.48 -21.21
C GLY A 433 -31.06 -11.30 -21.51
N ALA A 434 -31.70 -10.34 -20.85
CA ALA A 434 -33.10 -9.98 -21.06
C ALA A 434 -33.25 -9.06 -22.27
N GLY A 435 -34.02 -9.46 -23.28
CA GLY A 435 -34.09 -8.62 -24.47
C GLY A 435 -34.57 -9.31 -25.72
N ASN A 436 -34.10 -8.80 -26.87
CA ASN A 436 -34.23 -9.53 -28.12
C ASN A 436 -32.89 -9.40 -28.83
N ASP A 437 -32.02 -10.36 -28.57
CA ASP A 437 -30.60 -10.18 -28.80
C ASP A 437 -30.15 -10.83 -30.09
N LYS A 438 -28.98 -10.41 -30.55
CA LYS A 438 -28.34 -10.95 -31.75
C LYS A 438 -26.98 -11.50 -31.38
N LEU A 439 -26.89 -12.82 -31.34
CA LEU A 439 -25.73 -13.52 -30.85
C LEU A 439 -25.00 -14.19 -32.01
N ILE A 440 -23.68 -13.99 -32.06
CA ILE A 440 -22.77 -14.60 -33.03
C ILE A 440 -21.58 -15.12 -32.22
N GLY A 441 -21.41 -16.45 -32.16
CA GLY A 441 -20.23 -17.08 -31.55
C GLY A 441 -19.00 -16.80 -32.41
N GLY A 442 -18.78 -17.62 -33.44
CA GLY A 442 -17.86 -17.27 -34.51
C GLY A 442 -17.01 -18.45 -34.88
N SER A 443 -15.80 -18.53 -34.36
CA SER A 443 -14.91 -19.66 -34.58
C SER A 443 -14.37 -20.24 -33.28
N GLY A 444 -15.18 -21.01 -32.57
CA GLY A 444 -14.75 -22.01 -31.60
C GLY A 444 -15.95 -22.90 -31.33
N SER A 445 -15.84 -23.81 -30.37
CA SER A 445 -17.03 -24.52 -29.92
C SER A 445 -17.73 -23.58 -28.95
N ASP A 446 -18.67 -22.80 -29.46
CA ASP A 446 -19.26 -21.67 -28.74
C ASP A 446 -20.49 -22.16 -27.94
N SER A 447 -20.72 -21.63 -26.75
CA SER A 447 -21.89 -21.92 -25.90
C SER A 447 -22.80 -20.70 -25.82
N PHE A 448 -24.08 -20.87 -26.14
CA PHE A 448 -25.09 -19.80 -26.05
C PHE A 448 -26.00 -20.08 -24.85
N VAL A 449 -25.92 -19.24 -23.83
CA VAL A 449 -26.63 -19.38 -22.56
C VAL A 449 -27.95 -18.61 -22.62
N PHE A 450 -29.05 -19.28 -22.30
CA PHE A 450 -30.37 -18.68 -22.25
C PHE A 450 -31.02 -18.86 -20.89
N GLU A 451 -31.55 -17.76 -20.35
CA GLU A 451 -32.22 -17.73 -19.06
C GLU A 451 -33.70 -17.37 -19.19
N GLN A 452 -34.46 -17.65 -18.14
CA GLN A 452 -35.88 -17.30 -18.07
C GLN A 452 -36.05 -15.78 -18.14
N GLY A 453 -36.89 -15.31 -19.06
CA GLY A 453 -37.08 -13.87 -19.29
C GLY A 453 -36.08 -13.27 -20.28
N GLY A 454 -35.25 -14.10 -20.93
CA GLY A 454 -34.31 -13.67 -21.97
C GLY A 454 -34.96 -13.05 -23.21
N GLY A 455 -36.24 -13.34 -23.47
CA GLY A 455 -37.01 -12.75 -24.57
C GLY A 455 -36.75 -13.44 -25.91
N HIS A 456 -36.67 -12.70 -27.03
CA HIS A 456 -36.65 -13.31 -28.37
C HIS A 456 -35.32 -13.15 -29.10
N ASP A 457 -34.44 -14.11 -28.91
CA ASP A 457 -33.06 -14.02 -29.37
C ASP A 457 -32.85 -14.66 -30.72
N THR A 458 -31.88 -14.13 -31.46
CA THR A 458 -31.48 -14.68 -32.75
C THR A 458 -30.00 -15.03 -32.73
N VAL A 459 -29.70 -16.32 -32.86
CA VAL A 459 -28.34 -16.82 -33.03
C VAL A 459 -28.02 -16.95 -34.52
N PHE A 460 -26.91 -16.36 -34.95
CA PHE A 460 -26.41 -16.45 -36.31
C PHE A 460 -25.15 -17.31 -36.36
N GLY A 461 -25.09 -18.19 -37.36
CA GLY A 461 -23.88 -18.96 -37.64
C GLY A 461 -23.67 -20.19 -36.75
N PHE A 462 -24.64 -20.54 -35.91
CA PHE A 462 -24.64 -21.75 -35.08
C PHE A 462 -24.35 -23.01 -35.90
N ARG A 463 -23.43 -23.84 -35.41
CA ARG A 463 -22.92 -25.06 -36.04
C ARG A 463 -23.29 -26.26 -35.19
N ALA A 464 -24.37 -26.94 -35.59
CA ALA A 464 -24.79 -28.18 -34.96
C ALA A 464 -23.64 -29.23 -34.92
N GLY A 465 -23.53 -29.93 -33.81
CA GLY A 465 -22.47 -30.87 -33.44
C GLY A 465 -21.18 -30.22 -32.94
N ARG A 466 -21.14 -28.89 -32.79
CA ARG A 466 -19.96 -28.15 -32.33
C ARG A 466 -20.31 -27.07 -31.33
N ASP A 467 -21.25 -26.21 -31.67
CA ASP A 467 -21.71 -25.15 -30.79
C ASP A 467 -22.82 -25.70 -29.87
N LYS A 468 -23.06 -25.07 -28.72
CA LYS A 468 -23.97 -25.52 -27.66
C LYS A 468 -25.04 -24.49 -27.35
N ILE A 469 -26.23 -24.96 -27.00
CA ILE A 469 -27.31 -24.17 -26.42
C ILE A 469 -27.45 -24.61 -24.97
N ASP A 470 -27.13 -23.72 -24.04
CA ASP A 470 -27.28 -23.98 -22.61
C ASP A 470 -28.67 -23.53 -22.15
N LEU A 471 -29.46 -24.51 -21.70
CA LEU A 471 -30.80 -24.37 -21.15
C LEU A 471 -30.88 -24.88 -19.71
N SER A 472 -29.74 -25.02 -19.01
CA SER A 472 -29.68 -25.51 -17.64
C SER A 472 -30.56 -24.70 -16.66
N ALA A 473 -30.78 -23.42 -16.96
CA ALA A 473 -31.69 -22.53 -16.23
C ALA A 473 -33.19 -22.92 -16.32
N TYR A 474 -33.58 -23.80 -17.25
CA TYR A 474 -34.96 -24.25 -17.44
C TYR A 474 -35.27 -25.58 -16.73
N GLY A 475 -34.24 -26.28 -16.23
CA GLY A 475 -34.40 -27.53 -15.47
C GLY A 475 -34.94 -28.70 -16.27
N PHE A 476 -34.72 -28.72 -17.58
CA PHE A 476 -35.01 -29.88 -18.42
C PHE A 476 -34.11 -31.04 -18.01
N THR A 477 -34.65 -32.26 -17.97
CA THR A 477 -33.87 -33.42 -17.51
C THR A 477 -33.37 -34.32 -18.64
N ASP A 478 -33.94 -34.17 -19.84
CA ASP A 478 -33.53 -34.86 -21.05
C ASP A 478 -33.92 -34.09 -22.32
N TYR A 479 -33.36 -34.52 -23.46
CA TYR A 479 -33.57 -33.89 -24.76
C TYR A 479 -35.01 -34.04 -25.28
N GLU A 480 -35.78 -35.05 -24.85
CA GLU A 480 -37.15 -35.25 -25.34
C GLU A 480 -38.04 -34.07 -24.94
N GLU A 481 -37.81 -33.48 -23.76
CA GLU A 481 -38.51 -32.27 -23.30
C GLU A 481 -38.24 -31.05 -24.19
N VAL A 482 -37.02 -30.94 -24.73
CA VAL A 482 -36.61 -29.83 -25.63
C VAL A 482 -37.03 -30.10 -27.07
N GLU A 483 -37.01 -31.36 -27.53
CA GLU A 483 -37.37 -31.74 -28.90
C GLU A 483 -38.78 -31.26 -29.27
N ASP A 484 -39.73 -31.36 -28.33
CA ASP A 484 -41.12 -30.90 -28.50
C ASP A 484 -41.23 -29.36 -28.66
N ALA A 485 -40.28 -28.60 -28.12
CA ALA A 485 -40.19 -27.15 -28.24
C ALA A 485 -39.54 -26.69 -29.56
N ILE A 486 -38.86 -27.60 -30.28
CA ILE A 486 -38.16 -27.29 -31.52
C ILE A 486 -39.12 -27.34 -32.71
N SER A 487 -39.21 -26.22 -33.43
CA SER A 487 -39.92 -26.13 -34.70
C SER A 487 -39.03 -25.47 -35.75
N GLY A 488 -39.28 -25.73 -37.03
CA GLY A 488 -38.44 -25.15 -38.08
C GLY A 488 -39.15 -25.01 -39.40
N ARG A 489 -38.79 -23.97 -40.15
CA ARG A 489 -39.21 -23.81 -41.55
C ARG A 489 -38.02 -23.34 -42.38
N PHE A 490 -37.68 -24.10 -43.42
CA PHE A 490 -36.48 -23.88 -44.25
C PHE A 490 -35.18 -23.96 -43.43
N PHE A 491 -34.33 -22.93 -43.49
CA PHE A 491 -33.06 -22.82 -42.75
C PHE A 491 -33.21 -21.87 -41.55
N LYS A 492 -34.38 -21.87 -40.91
CA LYS A 492 -34.61 -21.16 -39.64
C LYS A 492 -35.25 -22.15 -38.67
N THR A 493 -34.58 -22.35 -37.54
CA THR A 493 -35.08 -23.15 -36.42
C THR A 493 -35.53 -22.21 -35.32
N LYS A 494 -36.63 -22.54 -34.67
CA LYS A 494 -37.21 -21.84 -33.54
C LYS A 494 -37.33 -22.83 -32.38
N ILE A 495 -36.87 -22.45 -31.20
CA ILE A 495 -37.07 -23.17 -29.95
C ILE A 495 -37.97 -22.30 -29.08
N ASP A 496 -39.15 -22.81 -28.73
CA ASP A 496 -40.17 -22.06 -27.98
C ASP A 496 -40.18 -22.51 -26.51
N LEU A 497 -39.59 -21.72 -25.63
CA LEU A 497 -39.44 -22.02 -24.21
C LEU A 497 -40.51 -21.29 -23.36
N GLY A 498 -41.61 -20.86 -23.98
CA GLY A 498 -42.66 -20.09 -23.34
C GLY A 498 -42.39 -18.59 -23.41
N ASP A 499 -41.79 -18.03 -22.36
CA ASP A 499 -41.50 -16.59 -22.27
C ASP A 499 -40.20 -16.19 -23.00
N THR A 500 -39.40 -17.17 -23.42
CA THR A 500 -38.19 -16.99 -24.23
C THR A 500 -38.33 -17.76 -25.56
N GLU A 501 -37.90 -17.16 -26.66
CA GLU A 501 -37.86 -17.76 -27.99
C GLU A 501 -36.45 -17.69 -28.58
N ILE A 502 -35.87 -18.83 -28.94
CA ILE A 502 -34.56 -18.88 -29.58
C ILE A 502 -34.74 -19.12 -31.08
N SER A 503 -34.24 -18.19 -31.90
CA SER A 503 -34.23 -18.28 -33.37
C SER A 503 -32.83 -18.59 -33.89
N LEU A 504 -32.58 -19.82 -34.33
CA LEU A 504 -31.32 -20.19 -35.00
C LEU A 504 -31.41 -19.93 -36.50
N PHE A 505 -30.62 -18.98 -37.00
CA PHE A 505 -30.58 -18.64 -38.42
C PHE A 505 -29.53 -19.46 -39.18
N GLY A 506 -29.94 -20.12 -40.26
CA GLY A 506 -29.10 -21.00 -41.08
C GLY A 506 -29.16 -22.48 -40.68
N VAL A 507 -29.78 -22.80 -39.55
CA VAL A 507 -29.85 -24.15 -38.98
C VAL A 507 -31.18 -24.82 -39.31
N ARG A 508 -31.16 -26.14 -39.55
CA ARG A 508 -32.37 -26.94 -39.73
C ARG A 508 -32.73 -27.63 -38.42
N ALA A 509 -34.01 -27.63 -38.05
CA ALA A 509 -34.46 -28.30 -36.83
C ALA A 509 -34.01 -29.77 -36.76
N SER A 510 -34.07 -30.48 -37.90
CA SER A 510 -33.67 -31.89 -38.00
C SER A 510 -32.15 -32.14 -37.92
N SER A 511 -31.32 -31.10 -37.81
CA SER A 511 -29.88 -31.26 -37.62
C SER A 511 -29.45 -31.09 -36.17
N LEU A 512 -30.37 -30.76 -35.26
CA LEU A 512 -30.09 -30.67 -33.84
C LEU A 512 -30.29 -32.05 -33.19
N ASP A 513 -29.42 -32.41 -32.25
CA ASP A 513 -29.55 -33.59 -31.40
C ASP A 513 -29.17 -33.27 -29.94
N GLU A 514 -29.24 -34.25 -29.02
CA GLU A 514 -28.88 -34.10 -27.61
C GLU A 514 -27.47 -33.50 -27.41
N GLY A 515 -26.56 -33.75 -28.36
CA GLY A 515 -25.20 -33.23 -28.35
C GLY A 515 -25.10 -31.74 -28.67
N ASP A 516 -26.19 -31.04 -29.00
CA ASP A 516 -26.22 -29.58 -29.20
C ASP A 516 -26.67 -28.81 -27.95
N PHE A 517 -27.06 -29.51 -26.88
CA PHE A 517 -27.65 -28.89 -25.70
C PHE A 517 -26.85 -29.17 -24.43
N ILE A 518 -26.99 -28.26 -23.46
CA ILE A 518 -26.63 -28.44 -22.05
C ILE A 518 -27.94 -28.25 -21.28
N LEU A 519 -28.35 -29.26 -20.49
CA LEU A 519 -29.65 -29.36 -19.82
C LEU A 519 -29.50 -29.52 -18.31
#